data_AF-F0UE81-F1
#
_entry.id   AF-F0UE81-F1
#
_cell.length_a   1.000
_cell.length_b   1.000
_cell.length_c   1.000
_cell.angle_alpha   90.00
_cell.angle_beta   90.00
_cell.angle_gamma   90.00
#
_symmetry.space_group_name_H-M   'P 1'
#
loop_
_entity.id
_entity.type
_entity.pdbx_description
1 polymer ?
#
loop_
_entity_poly.entity_id
_entity_poly.type
_entity_poly.pdbx_seq_one_letter_code
_entity_poly.pdbx_strand_id
1 'polypeptide(L)'
;MIPARGAAAPARTLLRYQQPRRFASSTPHGEHHHAEPVNETFGRGFYVFIASVPVGLALYKYSTSDPNNKPWMTRLIEKYFPKESTWERRNTLHTAAIERAAADRHLFHSQRASLNLELSFPEIFNTGSPMNVPAGNGSADLTSIVSHYQTKNRKIEEERVSRMKDGKVLSIYEDNRYF
;
A
#
# COMPACT_ATOMS: atom_id res chain seq x y z
N MET A 1 27.63 9.52 -12.94
CA MET A 1 27.54 8.95 -14.32
C MET A 1 26.17 8.28 -14.47
N ILE A 2 25.31 8.79 -15.35
CA ILE A 2 23.96 8.26 -15.61
C ILE A 2 23.92 7.90 -17.10
N PRO A 3 23.66 6.64 -17.51
CA PRO A 3 23.50 6.35 -18.93
C PRO A 3 22.09 6.76 -19.39
N ALA A 4 22.03 7.76 -20.26
CA ALA A 4 20.85 8.09 -21.04
C ALA A 4 20.60 7.00 -22.08
N ARG A 5 19.44 6.34 -22.02
CA ARG A 5 18.97 5.45 -23.09
C ARG A 5 18.15 6.28 -24.08
N GLY A 6 18.77 6.65 -25.19
CA GLY A 6 18.06 7.20 -26.35
C GLY A 6 17.28 6.11 -27.06
N ALA A 7 15.95 6.20 -27.03
CA ALA A 7 15.08 5.37 -27.84
C ALA A 7 14.84 6.08 -29.18
N ALA A 8 15.54 5.63 -30.24
CA ALA A 8 15.23 6.04 -31.60
C ALA A 8 14.02 5.22 -32.09
N ALA A 9 12.92 5.89 -32.42
CA ALA A 9 11.75 5.25 -33.03
C ALA A 9 12.11 4.74 -34.44
N PRO A 10 11.69 3.52 -34.83
CA PRO A 10 12.01 3.00 -36.15
C PRO A 10 11.18 3.71 -37.23
N ALA A 11 11.83 4.50 -38.08
CA ALA A 11 11.24 5.20 -39.23
C ALA A 11 10.66 4.29 -40.34
N ARG A 12 10.52 2.98 -40.08
CA ARG A 12 10.12 1.96 -41.07
C ARG A 12 8.61 1.86 -41.28
N THR A 13 7.80 2.56 -40.50
CA THR A 13 6.33 2.54 -40.64
C THR A 13 5.79 3.50 -41.70
N LEU A 14 6.58 4.47 -42.19
CA LEU A 14 6.11 5.46 -43.16
C LEU A 14 6.16 5.00 -44.64
N LEU A 15 6.72 3.82 -44.94
CA LEU A 15 6.84 3.32 -46.31
C LEU A 15 5.75 2.34 -46.75
N ARG A 16 4.76 2.03 -45.89
CA ARG A 16 3.69 1.05 -46.23
C ARG A 16 2.47 1.65 -46.96
N TYR A 17 2.48 2.95 -47.27
CA TYR A 17 1.36 3.66 -47.92
C TYR A 17 1.60 4.01 -49.40
N GLN A 18 2.42 3.25 -50.13
CA GLN A 18 2.39 3.33 -51.59
C GLN A 18 1.40 2.30 -52.14
N GLN A 19 0.24 2.79 -52.60
CA GLN A 19 -0.70 1.99 -53.39
C GLN A 19 -0.05 1.61 -54.74
N PRO A 20 -0.21 0.37 -55.23
CA PRO A 20 0.24 0.01 -56.56
C PRO A 20 -0.65 0.71 -57.59
N ARG A 21 -0.06 1.60 -58.40
CA ARG A 21 -0.72 2.16 -59.59
C ARG A 21 -0.93 1.02 -60.60
N ARG A 22 -2.16 0.53 -60.72
CA ARG A 22 -2.55 -0.34 -61.82
C ARG A 22 -2.74 0.51 -63.07
N PHE A 23 -1.94 0.26 -64.09
CA PHE A 23 -2.16 0.79 -65.43
C PHE A 23 -3.47 0.20 -65.98
N ALA A 24 -4.49 1.03 -66.14
CA ALA A 24 -5.75 0.64 -66.75
C ALA A 24 -5.62 0.74 -68.28
N SER A 25 -5.54 -0.42 -68.92
CA SER A 25 -5.77 -0.59 -70.36
C SER A 25 -7.28 -0.69 -70.64
N SER A 26 -7.79 0.23 -71.45
CA SER A 26 -8.91 0.09 -72.43
C SER A 26 -10.17 -0.74 -72.06
N THR A 27 -11.25 0.00 -71.73
CA THR A 27 -12.68 -0.04 -72.17
C THR A 27 -13.07 -1.04 -73.30
N PRO A 28 -14.35 -1.50 -73.53
CA PRO A 28 -15.67 -1.21 -72.90
C PRO A 28 -16.67 -2.41 -72.71
N HIS A 29 -17.82 -2.07 -72.11
CA HIS A 29 -19.17 -2.69 -72.22
C HIS A 29 -19.66 -3.66 -71.14
N GLY A 30 -20.67 -3.16 -70.40
CA GLY A 30 -21.83 -3.92 -69.93
C GLY A 30 -21.63 -4.72 -68.66
N GLU A 31 -21.94 -4.13 -67.50
CA GLU A 31 -22.71 -4.78 -66.43
C GLU A 31 -23.08 -3.72 -65.37
N HIS A 32 -24.37 -3.52 -65.12
CA HIS A 32 -24.88 -2.67 -64.05
C HIS A 32 -24.65 -3.36 -62.70
N HIS A 33 -23.45 -3.24 -62.14
CA HIS A 33 -23.24 -3.55 -60.72
C HIS A 33 -23.72 -2.35 -59.90
N HIS A 34 -24.90 -2.50 -59.29
CA HIS A 34 -25.31 -1.62 -58.19
C HIS A 34 -24.25 -1.73 -57.10
N ALA A 35 -23.39 -0.73 -56.99
CA ALA A 35 -22.47 -0.59 -55.88
C ALA A 35 -23.33 -0.59 -54.59
N GLU A 36 -23.06 -1.56 -53.72
CA GLU A 36 -23.59 -1.61 -52.37
C GLU A 36 -23.44 -0.23 -51.72
N PRO A 37 -24.48 0.33 -51.06
CA PRO A 37 -24.41 1.66 -50.49
C PRO A 37 -23.28 1.71 -49.47
N VAL A 38 -22.17 2.33 -49.85
CA VAL A 38 -21.04 2.54 -48.97
C VAL A 38 -21.49 3.52 -47.92
N ASN A 39 -21.46 3.09 -46.66
CA ASN A 39 -21.81 3.94 -45.52
C ASN A 39 -20.78 5.07 -45.40
N GLU A 40 -21.01 6.20 -46.07
CA GLU A 40 -20.14 7.37 -45.99
C GLU A 40 -20.25 7.98 -44.60
N THR A 41 -19.23 7.76 -43.77
CA THR A 41 -19.13 8.42 -42.46
C THR A 41 -18.88 9.91 -42.66
N PHE A 42 -19.48 10.76 -41.82
CA PHE A 42 -19.22 12.20 -41.85
C PHE A 42 -17.72 12.52 -41.87
N GLY A 43 -17.31 13.42 -42.77
CA GLY A 43 -15.90 13.80 -42.91
C GLY A 43 -15.31 14.40 -41.63
N ARG A 44 -13.98 14.38 -41.49
CA ARG A 44 -13.29 14.90 -40.29
C ARG A 44 -13.69 16.33 -39.93
N GLY A 45 -13.94 17.18 -40.93
CA GLY A 45 -14.39 18.57 -40.72
C GLY A 45 -15.72 18.69 -39.97
N PHE A 46 -16.64 17.74 -40.15
CA PHE A 46 -17.91 17.70 -39.42
C PHE A 46 -17.69 17.52 -37.91
N TYR A 47 -16.79 16.61 -37.52
CA TYR A 47 -16.44 16.41 -36.11
C TYR A 47 -15.70 17.61 -35.51
N VAL A 48 -14.83 18.26 -36.30
CA VAL A 48 -14.17 19.51 -35.88
C VAL A 48 -15.19 20.63 -35.66
N PHE A 49 -16.21 20.73 -36.51
CA PHE A 49 -17.28 21.70 -36.36
C PHE A 49 -18.16 21.39 -35.13
N ILE A 50 -18.55 20.13 -34.91
CA ILE A 50 -19.29 19.74 -33.70
C ILE A 50 -18.46 20.04 -32.44
N ALA A 51 -17.14 19.80 -32.49
CA ALA A 51 -16.25 20.10 -31.37
C ALA A 51 -16.03 21.61 -31.16
N SER A 52 -16.13 22.43 -32.21
CA SER A 52 -15.90 23.88 -32.09
C SER A 52 -17.03 24.60 -31.34
N VAL A 53 -18.27 24.09 -31.42
CA VAL A 53 -19.44 24.65 -30.71
C VAL A 53 -19.26 24.68 -29.19
N PRO A 54 -19.00 23.55 -28.49
CA PRO A 54 -18.78 23.56 -27.04
C PRO A 54 -17.49 24.30 -26.66
N VAL A 55 -16.44 24.24 -27.49
CA VAL A 55 -15.19 24.98 -27.24
C VAL A 55 -15.42 26.49 -27.29
N GLY A 56 -16.17 26.98 -28.28
CA GLY A 56 -16.55 28.40 -28.40
C GLY A 56 -17.42 28.86 -27.24
N LEU A 57 -18.38 28.03 -26.80
CA LEU A 57 -19.18 28.29 -25.60
C LEU A 57 -18.32 28.37 -24.34
N ALA A 58 -17.36 27.46 -24.17
CA ALA A 58 -16.45 27.47 -23.03
C ALA A 58 -15.58 28.74 -23.00
N LEU A 59 -15.03 29.14 -24.15
CA LEU A 59 -14.27 30.38 -24.32
C LEU A 59 -15.12 31.63 -24.06
N TYR A 60 -16.36 31.67 -24.56
CA TYR A 60 -17.28 32.78 -24.30
C TYR A 60 -17.60 32.90 -22.80
N LYS A 61 -17.96 31.79 -22.15
CA LYS A 61 -18.24 31.78 -20.70
C LYS A 61 -17.03 32.13 -19.85
N TYR A 62 -15.82 31.82 -20.32
CA TYR A 62 -14.58 32.26 -19.70
C TYR A 62 -14.36 33.77 -19.91
N SER A 63 -14.61 34.29 -21.10
CA SER A 63 -14.44 35.72 -21.41
C SER A 63 -15.46 36.63 -20.72
N THR A 64 -16.66 36.14 -20.39
CA THR A 64 -17.72 36.91 -19.72
C THR A 64 -17.74 36.70 -18.20
N SER A 65 -16.71 36.10 -17.60
CA SER A 65 -16.69 35.91 -16.14
C SER A 65 -16.41 37.22 -15.40
N ASP A 66 -17.28 37.57 -14.45
CA ASP A 66 -17.11 38.76 -13.60
C ASP A 66 -15.79 38.72 -12.80
N PRO A 67 -15.09 39.86 -12.64
CA PRO A 67 -13.87 39.94 -11.82
C PRO A 67 -14.07 39.54 -10.34
N ASN A 68 -15.30 39.71 -9.84
CA ASN A 68 -15.64 39.46 -8.44
C ASN A 68 -16.05 38.00 -8.17
N ASN A 69 -16.33 37.20 -9.21
CA ASN A 69 -16.78 35.82 -9.07
C ASN A 69 -15.80 34.87 -9.74
N LYS A 70 -15.38 33.82 -9.02
CA LYS A 70 -14.53 32.78 -9.60
C LYS A 70 -15.22 32.14 -10.82
N PRO A 71 -14.48 31.86 -11.91
CA PRO A 71 -15.04 31.19 -13.08
C PRO A 71 -15.73 29.87 -12.71
N TRP A 72 -16.77 29.53 -13.46
CA TRP A 72 -17.57 28.31 -13.23
C TRP A 72 -16.71 27.04 -13.20
N MET A 73 -15.67 26.98 -14.06
CA MET A 73 -14.72 25.87 -14.11
C MET A 73 -13.92 25.76 -12.81
N THR A 74 -13.39 26.87 -12.29
CA THR A 74 -12.65 26.92 -11.03
C THR A 74 -13.53 26.48 -9.86
N ARG A 75 -14.81 26.86 -9.85
CA ARG A 75 -15.78 26.40 -8.84
C ARG A 75 -16.04 24.89 -8.90
N LEU A 76 -16.11 24.31 -10.10
CA LEU A 76 -16.25 22.86 -10.25
C LEU A 76 -14.98 22.14 -9.79
N ILE A 77 -13.81 22.66 -10.14
CA ILE A 77 -12.54 22.12 -9.67
C ILE A 77 -12.49 22.16 -8.14
N GLU A 78 -12.77 23.31 -7.50
CA GLU A 78 -12.80 23.42 -6.03
C GLU A 78 -13.85 22.52 -5.36
N LYS A 79 -14.94 22.18 -6.05
CA LYS A 79 -15.97 21.28 -5.54
C LYS A 79 -15.49 19.82 -5.49
N TYR A 80 -14.75 19.38 -6.51
CA TYR A 80 -14.32 17.98 -6.62
C TYR A 80 -12.91 17.73 -6.10
N PHE A 81 -12.04 18.74 -6.15
CA PHE A 81 -10.67 18.64 -5.71
C PHE A 81 -10.53 19.31 -4.34
N PRO A 82 -10.12 18.57 -3.31
CA PRO A 82 -9.93 19.12 -1.99
C PRO A 82 -8.80 20.16 -1.99
N LYS A 83 -8.95 21.20 -1.16
CA LYS A 83 -7.99 22.29 -1.03
C LYS A 83 -6.60 21.76 -0.68
N GLU A 84 -5.57 22.43 -1.19
CA GLU A 84 -4.16 22.11 -0.95
C GLU A 84 -3.82 21.96 0.54
N SER A 85 -4.39 22.81 1.40
CA SER A 85 -4.21 22.73 2.87
C SER A 85 -4.67 21.40 3.48
N THR A 86 -5.67 20.73 2.89
CA THR A 86 -6.11 19.42 3.36
C THR A 86 -5.15 18.32 2.96
N TRP A 87 -4.50 18.44 1.80
CA TRP A 87 -3.43 17.54 1.38
C TRP A 87 -2.20 17.71 2.26
N GLU A 88 -1.81 18.95 2.52
CA GLU A 88 -0.71 19.26 3.43
C GLU A 88 -0.97 18.67 4.82
N ARG A 89 -2.16 18.89 5.41
CA ARG A 89 -2.52 18.33 6.71
C ARG A 89 -2.52 16.79 6.73
N ARG A 90 -2.93 16.13 5.65
CA ARG A 90 -2.89 14.66 5.57
C ARG A 90 -1.46 14.16 5.46
N ASN A 91 -0.65 14.83 4.65
CA ASN A 91 0.77 14.48 4.47
C ASN A 91 1.53 14.62 5.79
N THR A 92 1.32 15.71 6.53
CA THR A 92 1.97 15.91 7.83
C THR A 92 1.56 14.87 8.88
N LEU A 93 0.28 14.48 8.92
CA LEU A 93 -0.17 13.42 9.82
C LEU A 93 0.45 12.07 9.43
N HIS A 94 0.48 11.76 8.13
CA HIS A 94 1.06 10.52 7.63
C HIS A 94 2.56 10.44 7.89
N THR A 95 3.33 11.52 7.68
CA THR A 95 4.77 11.55 7.99
C THR A 95 5.01 11.36 9.48
N ALA A 96 4.25 12.05 10.34
CA ALA A 96 4.37 11.89 11.79
C ALA A 96 4.05 10.46 12.25
N ALA A 97 3.05 9.81 11.64
CA ALA A 97 2.72 8.42 11.94
C ALA A 97 3.84 7.46 11.53
N ILE A 98 4.45 7.66 10.35
CA ILE A 98 5.59 6.87 9.88
C ILE A 98 6.82 7.08 10.78
N GLU A 99 7.13 8.31 11.15
CA GLU A 99 8.25 8.62 12.03
C GLU A 99 8.10 7.93 13.38
N ARG A 100 6.90 7.96 13.96
CA ARG A 100 6.60 7.24 15.20
C ARG A 100 6.73 5.73 15.05
N ALA A 101 6.17 5.16 13.98
CA ALA A 101 6.29 3.73 13.71
C ALA A 101 7.75 3.29 13.47
N ALA A 102 8.57 4.14 12.84
CA ALA A 102 9.99 3.89 12.66
C ALA A 102 10.76 3.95 13.99
N ALA A 103 10.45 4.91 14.86
CA ALA A 103 11.01 4.99 16.20
C ALA A 103 10.66 3.76 17.05
N ASP A 104 9.41 3.34 17.04
CA ASP A 104 8.95 2.14 17.74
C ASP A 104 9.62 0.88 17.18
N ARG A 105 9.72 0.77 15.85
CA ARG A 105 10.44 -0.34 15.21
C ARG A 105 11.90 -0.39 15.63
N HIS A 106 12.57 0.75 15.74
CA HIS A 106 13.96 0.78 16.21
C HIS A 106 14.08 0.23 17.64
N LEU A 107 13.14 0.57 18.52
CA LEU A 107 13.10 0.05 19.89
C LEU A 107 12.92 -1.48 19.91
N PHE A 108 11.96 -2.02 19.16
CA PHE A 108 11.67 -3.46 19.18
C PHE A 108 12.62 -4.31 18.32
N HIS A 109 13.25 -3.73 17.29
CA HIS A 109 14.13 -4.48 16.40
C HIS A 109 15.46 -4.85 17.07
N SER A 110 15.91 -4.05 18.04
CA SER A 110 17.11 -4.36 18.83
C SER A 110 16.87 -5.46 19.88
N GLN A 111 15.61 -5.74 20.22
CA GLN A 111 15.27 -6.75 21.21
C GLN A 111 15.30 -8.13 20.58
N ARG A 112 16.16 -9.01 21.09
CA ARG A 112 16.15 -10.43 20.72
C ARG A 112 14.75 -10.99 20.99
N ALA A 113 14.19 -11.69 20.00
CA ALA A 113 12.94 -12.44 20.19
C ALA A 113 13.07 -13.32 21.42
N SER A 114 12.06 -13.33 22.28
CA SER A 114 12.08 -14.19 23.47
C SER A 114 12.19 -15.64 23.01
N LEU A 115 13.22 -16.35 23.47
CA LEU A 115 13.38 -17.80 23.27
C LEU A 115 12.37 -18.63 24.08
N ASN A 116 11.34 -17.99 24.65
CA ASN A 116 10.28 -18.66 25.37
C ASN A 116 9.44 -19.43 24.35
N LEU A 117 9.73 -20.73 24.20
CA LEU A 117 8.92 -21.64 23.42
C LEU A 117 7.74 -22.08 24.28
N GLU A 118 6.53 -21.79 23.84
CA GLU A 118 5.33 -22.30 24.50
C GLU A 118 5.21 -23.80 24.20
N LEU A 119 5.43 -24.63 25.22
CA LEU A 119 5.29 -26.07 25.10
C LEU A 119 3.81 -26.45 25.29
N SER A 120 3.19 -27.02 24.25
CA SER A 120 1.81 -27.52 24.36
C SER A 120 1.67 -28.71 25.32
N PHE A 121 2.78 -29.40 25.63
CA PHE A 121 2.79 -30.56 26.53
C PHE A 121 4.02 -30.50 27.46
N PRO A 122 3.89 -29.89 28.65
CA PRO A 122 5.00 -29.76 29.60
C PRO A 122 5.40 -31.09 30.25
N GLU A 123 4.51 -32.07 30.28
CA GLU A 123 4.78 -33.40 30.86
C GLU A 123 5.79 -34.23 30.05
N ILE A 124 6.21 -33.75 28.86
CA ILE A 124 7.19 -34.44 28.02
C ILE A 124 8.52 -34.74 28.73
N PHE A 125 8.88 -33.92 29.73
CA PHE A 125 10.09 -34.11 30.53
C PHE A 125 10.00 -35.31 31.49
N ASN A 126 8.78 -35.72 31.83
CA ASN A 126 8.48 -36.86 32.71
C ASN A 126 8.10 -38.13 31.94
N THR A 127 7.82 -38.02 30.63
CA THR A 127 7.44 -39.17 29.80
C THR A 127 8.66 -39.75 29.07
N GLY A 128 9.03 -40.99 29.41
CA GLY A 128 10.07 -41.77 28.73
C GLY A 128 9.52 -43.07 28.11
N SER A 129 10.38 -43.81 27.39
CA SER A 129 10.03 -45.16 26.92
C SER A 129 9.75 -46.08 28.12
N PRO A 130 8.65 -46.85 28.13
CA PRO A 130 8.37 -47.80 29.22
C PRO A 130 9.28 -49.04 29.19
N MET A 131 10.00 -49.28 28.10
CA MET A 131 10.86 -50.46 27.92
C MET A 131 12.34 -50.08 27.88
N ASN A 132 13.18 -50.96 28.44
CA ASN A 132 14.64 -50.88 28.40
C ASN A 132 15.24 -49.61 29.04
N VAL A 133 14.68 -49.18 30.17
CA VAL A 133 15.20 -48.05 30.95
C VAL A 133 15.99 -48.58 32.15
N PRO A 134 17.29 -48.25 32.27
CA PRO A 134 18.08 -48.57 33.46
C PRO A 134 17.47 -47.90 34.71
N ALA A 135 17.55 -48.57 35.86
CA ALA A 135 17.08 -48.00 37.12
C ALA A 135 17.77 -46.65 37.39
N GLY A 136 16.97 -45.58 37.56
CA GLY A 136 17.46 -44.21 37.75
C GLY A 136 17.51 -43.34 36.48
N ASN A 137 17.19 -43.87 35.30
CA ASN A 137 17.30 -43.14 34.02
C ASN A 137 15.95 -42.89 33.31
N GLY A 138 14.83 -42.92 34.04
CA GLY A 138 13.48 -42.81 33.47
C GLY A 138 12.99 -41.40 33.16
N SER A 139 13.62 -40.37 33.72
CA SER A 139 13.26 -38.96 33.52
C SER A 139 14.52 -38.11 33.38
N ALA A 140 14.41 -36.96 32.72
CA ALA A 140 15.48 -35.98 32.71
C ALA A 140 15.70 -35.44 34.14
N ASP A 141 16.96 -35.21 34.55
CA ASP A 141 17.25 -34.52 35.81
C ASP A 141 16.94 -33.02 35.65
N LEU A 142 15.87 -32.57 36.31
CA LEU A 142 15.39 -31.18 36.28
C LEU A 142 15.91 -30.34 37.46
N THR A 143 16.76 -30.89 38.33
CA THR A 143 17.18 -30.24 39.59
C THR A 143 17.88 -28.89 39.35
N SER A 144 18.72 -28.80 38.30
CA SER A 144 19.40 -27.56 37.92
C SER A 144 18.41 -26.48 37.44
N ILE A 145 17.39 -26.87 36.68
CA ILE A 145 16.35 -25.98 36.17
C ILE A 145 15.48 -25.47 37.34
N VAL A 146 15.07 -26.38 38.22
CA VAL A 146 14.30 -26.04 39.43
C VAL A 146 15.07 -25.04 40.30
N SER A 147 16.35 -25.30 40.58
CA SER A 147 17.17 -24.40 41.42
C SER A 147 17.37 -23.02 40.78
N HIS A 148 17.53 -22.96 39.45
CA HIS A 148 17.57 -21.70 38.70
C HIS A 148 16.28 -20.89 38.88
N TYR A 149 15.11 -21.50 38.66
CA TYR A 149 13.83 -20.80 38.78
C TYR A 149 13.49 -20.43 40.21
N GLN A 150 13.82 -21.27 41.19
CA GLN A 150 13.69 -20.91 42.61
C GLN A 150 14.53 -19.68 42.96
N THR A 151 15.79 -19.64 42.50
CA THR A 151 16.67 -18.48 42.71
C THR A 151 16.12 -17.23 42.02
N LYS A 152 15.62 -17.36 40.79
CA LYS A 152 15.02 -16.26 40.04
C LYS A 152 13.77 -15.71 40.75
N ASN A 153 12.86 -16.59 41.19
CA ASN A 153 11.63 -16.19 41.89
C ASN A 153 11.94 -15.51 43.21
N ARG A 154 12.90 -16.04 43.98
CA ARG A 154 13.36 -15.41 45.23
C ARG A 154 13.85 -13.98 44.99
N LYS A 155 14.67 -13.74 43.96
CA LYS A 155 15.13 -12.38 43.60
C LYS A 155 13.97 -11.46 43.23
N ILE A 156 13.01 -11.93 42.44
CA ILE A 156 11.83 -11.14 42.05
C ILE A 156 10.99 -10.76 43.27
N GLU A 157 10.82 -11.68 44.22
CA GLU A 157 10.10 -11.40 45.47
C GLU A 157 10.87 -10.41 46.36
N GLU A 158 12.19 -10.54 46.47
CA GLU A 158 13.03 -9.59 47.19
C GLU A 158 12.92 -8.17 46.59
N GLU A 159 12.97 -8.05 45.25
CA GLU A 159 12.76 -6.79 44.54
C GLU A 159 11.33 -6.25 44.67
N ARG A 160 10.32 -7.12 44.69
CA ARG A 160 8.93 -6.72 44.93
C ARG A 160 8.78 -6.14 46.34
N VAL A 161 9.35 -6.81 47.34
CA VAL A 161 9.31 -6.38 48.74
C VAL A 161 10.09 -5.07 48.93
N SER A 162 11.24 -4.89 48.27
CA SER A 162 11.98 -3.62 48.35
C SER A 162 11.19 -2.45 47.75
N ARG A 163 10.54 -2.64 46.58
CA ARG A 163 9.66 -1.63 45.98
C ARG A 163 8.47 -1.25 46.87
N MET A 164 7.94 -2.20 47.64
CA MET A 164 6.86 -1.95 48.61
C MET A 164 7.37 -1.18 49.84
N LYS A 165 8.55 -1.52 50.37
CA LYS A 165 9.16 -0.81 51.50
C LYS A 165 9.47 0.65 51.19
N ASP A 166 9.85 0.95 49.95
CA ASP A 166 10.11 2.31 49.49
C ASP A 166 8.82 3.16 49.31
N GLY A 167 7.62 2.58 49.54
CA GLY A 167 6.33 3.28 49.44
C GLY A 167 5.94 3.71 48.03
N LYS A 168 6.72 3.34 47.01
CA LYS A 168 6.51 3.74 45.60
C LYS A 168 5.46 2.90 44.88
N VAL A 169 5.11 1.72 45.40
CA VAL A 169 4.17 0.78 44.76
C VAL A 169 3.23 0.18 45.82
N LEU A 170 1.92 0.41 45.67
CA LEU A 170 0.89 -0.23 46.49
C LEU A 170 0.70 -1.68 46.06
N SER A 171 0.57 -2.59 47.03
CA SER A 171 0.24 -3.97 46.70
C SER A 171 -1.20 -4.08 46.20
N ILE A 172 -1.46 -5.02 45.29
CA ILE A 172 -2.81 -5.34 44.77
C ILE A 172 -3.79 -5.77 45.88
N TYR A 173 -3.29 -6.10 47.07
CA TYR A 173 -4.09 -6.50 48.24
C TYR A 173 -4.34 -5.33 49.23
N GLU A 174 -3.55 -4.27 49.16
CA GLU A 174 -3.74 -3.04 49.95
C GLU A 174 -4.51 -1.96 49.17
N ASP A 175 -4.58 -2.12 47.86
CA ASP A 175 -5.42 -1.32 46.99
C ASP A 175 -6.87 -1.79 47.17
N ASN A 176 -7.63 -1.11 48.04
CA ASN A 176 -9.05 -1.33 48.37
C ASN A 176 -10.02 -1.22 47.15
N ARG A 177 -9.58 -1.51 45.92
CA ARG A 177 -10.40 -1.50 44.71
C ARG A 177 -11.17 -2.80 44.48
N TYR A 178 -10.90 -3.83 45.27
CA TYR A 178 -11.52 -5.16 45.14
C TYR A 178 -12.30 -5.62 46.38
N PHE A 179 -12.55 -4.71 47.33
CA PHE A 179 -13.49 -4.89 48.45
C PHE A 179 -14.43 -3.69 48.54
#